data_AF-A0A533RVX0-F1
#
_entry.id   AF-A0A533RVX0-F1
#
_cell.length_a   1.000
_cell.length_b   1.000
_cell.length_c   1.000
_cell.angle_alpha   90.00
_cell.angle_beta   90.00
_cell.angle_gamma   90.00
#
_symmetry.space_group_name_H-M   'P 1'
#
loop_
_entity.id
_entity.type
_entity.pdbx_description
1 polymer ?
#
loop_
_entity_poly.entity_id
_entity_poly.type
_entity_poly.pdbx_seq_one_letter_code
_entity_poly.pdbx_strand_id
1 'polypeptide(L)'
;MHRLLSKKYFRIAFFLVLVPLVAGYFLYRVRIVLLPFFMAVLVAYLLNPPVLWLERKKIPRLPAIVLVYAGLSLAAAAIVIYGIPAVMDELDQLVRAIPKLISITQEFTDKIQSRYTRFALPESVRQVLDEKLTGLENLLLVVARKAAGSIIALFSY
;
A
#
# COMPACT_ATOMS: atom_id res chain seq x y z
N MET A 1 -12.87 72.71 16.00
CA MET A 1 -11.99 71.93 15.11
C MET A 1 -11.75 70.47 15.56
N HIS A 2 -12.61 69.87 16.41
CA HIS A 2 -12.29 68.61 17.13
C HIS A 2 -13.05 67.34 16.68
N ARG A 3 -13.96 67.43 15.68
CA ARG A 3 -14.85 66.31 15.26
C ARG A 3 -14.44 65.56 13.99
N LEU A 4 -13.40 66.00 13.28
CA LEU A 4 -12.98 65.40 12.01
C LEU A 4 -11.91 64.32 12.15
N LEU A 5 -11.20 64.29 13.28
CA LEU A 5 -10.13 63.32 13.53
C LEU A 5 -10.68 61.92 13.86
N SER A 6 -11.81 61.79 14.56
CA SER A 6 -12.34 60.48 14.99
C SER A 6 -12.74 59.57 13.82
N LYS A 7 -13.27 60.12 12.72
CA LYS A 7 -13.64 59.32 11.54
C LYS A 7 -12.43 58.70 10.84
N LYS A 8 -11.28 59.38 10.86
CA LYS A 8 -10.04 58.90 10.20
C LYS A 8 -9.37 57.82 11.06
N TYR A 9 -9.26 58.06 12.38
CA TYR A 9 -8.74 57.05 13.32
C TYR A 9 -9.65 55.81 13.40
N PHE A 10 -10.97 55.98 13.34
CA PHE A 10 -11.91 54.86 13.33
C PHE A 10 -11.77 53.99 12.07
N ARG A 11 -11.59 54.60 10.89
CA ARG A 11 -11.30 53.85 9.65
C ARG A 11 -9.97 53.10 9.73
N ILE A 12 -8.92 53.74 10.24
CA ILE A 12 -7.60 53.10 10.35
C ILE A 12 -7.64 51.93 11.34
N ALA A 13 -8.27 52.11 12.50
CA ALA A 13 -8.45 51.05 13.50
C ALA A 13 -9.29 49.88 12.94
N PHE A 14 -10.34 50.18 12.17
CA PHE A 14 -11.15 49.16 11.50
C PHE A 14 -10.35 48.36 10.48
N PHE A 15 -9.55 49.02 9.63
CA PHE A 15 -8.66 48.33 8.68
C PHE A 15 -7.56 47.53 9.39
N LEU A 16 -6.99 48.06 10.48
CA LEU A 16 -5.95 47.39 11.27
C LEU A 16 -6.43 46.05 11.85
N VAL A 17 -7.71 45.93 12.17
CA VAL A 17 -8.31 44.71 12.73
C VAL A 17 -8.89 43.81 11.63
N LEU A 18 -9.56 44.39 10.64
CA LEU A 18 -10.23 43.63 9.59
C LEU A 18 -9.24 42.92 8.66
N VAL A 19 -8.14 43.58 8.29
CA VAL A 19 -7.13 43.02 7.38
C VAL A 19 -6.47 41.74 7.92
N PRO A 20 -5.94 41.70 9.17
CA PRO A 20 -5.36 40.47 9.69
C PRO A 20 -6.41 39.37 9.94
N LEU A 21 -7.65 39.74 10.27
CA LEU A 21 -8.75 38.76 10.38
C LEU A 21 -9.04 38.07 9.04
N VAL A 22 -9.18 38.85 7.96
CA VAL A 22 -9.41 38.31 6.61
C VAL A 22 -8.19 37.55 6.11
N ALA A 23 -6.98 38.07 6.31
CA ALA A 23 -5.74 37.39 5.94
C ALA A 23 -5.57 36.06 6.70
N GLY A 24 -5.85 36.03 8.01
CA GLY A 24 -5.80 34.83 8.83
C GLY A 24 -6.82 33.78 8.38
N TYR A 25 -8.05 34.18 8.08
CA TYR A 25 -9.08 33.29 7.54
C TYR A 25 -8.69 32.73 6.16
N PHE A 26 -8.11 33.57 5.30
CA PHE A 26 -7.60 33.15 4.00
C PHE A 26 -6.45 32.14 4.14
N LEU A 27 -5.45 32.40 4.98
CA LEU A 27 -4.33 31.48 5.26
C LEU A 27 -4.82 30.13 5.82
N TYR A 28 -5.81 30.16 6.70
CA TYR A 28 -6.40 28.94 7.25
C TYR A 28 -6.99 28.05 6.14
N ARG A 29 -7.69 28.66 5.17
CA ARG A 29 -8.26 27.94 4.02
C ARG A 29 -7.18 27.46 3.05
N VAL A 30 -6.14 28.26 2.82
CA VAL A 30 -5.03 27.92 1.91
C VAL A 30 -4.18 26.76 2.45
N ARG A 31 -4.08 26.58 3.77
CA ARG A 31 -3.36 25.43 4.38
C ARG A 31 -3.81 24.08 3.83
N ILE A 32 -5.11 23.93 3.57
CA ILE A 32 -5.67 22.68 3.01
C ILE A 32 -5.20 22.45 1.56
N VAL A 33 -4.96 23.51 0.80
CA VAL A 33 -4.51 23.44 -0.61
C VAL A 33 -2.98 23.38 -0.73
N LEU A 34 -2.25 23.86 0.28
CA LEU A 34 -0.79 23.84 0.30
C LEU A 34 -0.22 22.41 0.19
N LEU A 35 -0.81 21.44 0.89
CA LEU A 35 -0.39 20.04 0.83
C LEU A 35 -0.51 19.43 -0.59
N PRO A 36 -1.69 19.43 -1.25
CA PRO A 36 -1.82 18.91 -2.60
C PRO A 36 -1.03 19.73 -3.63
N PHE A 37 -0.88 21.04 -3.43
CA PHE A 37 -0.05 21.87 -4.29
C PHE A 37 1.43 21.47 -4.23
N PHE A 38 1.97 21.27 -3.02
CA PHE A 38 3.35 20.84 -2.85
C PHE A 38 3.57 19.44 -3.43
N MET A 39 2.60 18.53 -3.26
CA MET A 39 2.63 17.21 -3.89
C MET A 39 2.63 17.31 -5.42
N ALA A 40 1.80 18.17 -6.01
CA ALA A 40 1.76 18.38 -7.45
C ALA A 40 3.10 18.91 -7.99
N VAL A 41 3.72 19.86 -7.28
CA VAL A 41 5.05 20.39 -7.64
C VAL A 41 6.11 19.29 -7.53
N LEU A 42 6.08 18.49 -6.46
CA LEU A 42 7.02 17.40 -6.23
C LEU A 42 6.92 16.34 -7.34
N VAL A 43 5.70 15.94 -7.70
CA VAL A 43 5.42 15.00 -8.79
C VAL A 43 5.85 15.60 -10.14
N ALA A 44 5.51 16.86 -10.41
CA ALA A 44 5.91 17.55 -11.64
C ALA A 44 7.44 17.65 -11.76
N TYR A 45 8.14 17.92 -10.67
CA TYR A 45 9.60 17.94 -10.64
C TYR A 45 10.19 16.56 -10.91
N LEU A 46 9.59 15.49 -10.39
CA LEU A 46 10.00 14.12 -10.63
C LEU A 46 9.74 13.67 -12.08
N LEU A 47 8.69 14.18 -12.72
CA LEU A 47 8.34 13.95 -14.13
C LEU A 47 9.13 14.85 -15.10
N ASN A 48 9.77 15.90 -14.62
CA ASN A 48 10.48 16.85 -15.49
C ASN A 48 11.69 16.22 -16.23
N PRO A 49 12.53 15.36 -15.61
CA PRO A 49 13.65 14.71 -16.30
C PRO A 49 13.25 13.93 -17.58
N PRO A 50 12.23 13.04 -17.58
CA PRO A 50 11.82 12.37 -18.80
C PRO A 50 11.24 13.33 -19.85
N VAL A 51 10.51 14.37 -19.44
CA VAL A 51 10.01 15.41 -20.37
C VAL A 51 11.18 16.15 -21.03
N LEU A 52 12.19 16.56 -20.27
CA LEU A 52 13.39 17.23 -20.79
C LEU A 52 14.19 16.31 -21.72
N TRP A 53 14.23 15.00 -21.47
CA TRP A 53 14.87 14.04 -22.35
C TRP A 53 14.17 13.96 -23.71
N LEU A 54 12.83 14.02 -23.75
CA LEU A 54 12.05 14.11 -24.98
C LEU A 54 12.23 15.46 -25.69
N GLU A 55 12.29 16.56 -24.93
CA GLU A 55 12.52 17.91 -25.48
C GLU A 55 13.89 18.02 -26.16
N ARG A 56 14.94 17.41 -25.58
CA ARG A 56 16.27 17.28 -26.20
C ARG A 56 16.26 16.52 -27.53
N LYS A 57 15.26 15.66 -27.76
CA LYS A 57 15.03 14.96 -29.04
C LYS A 57 14.22 15.79 -30.04
N LYS A 58 14.11 17.11 -29.84
CA LYS A 58 13.34 18.07 -30.67
C LYS A 58 11.81 17.87 -30.63
N ILE A 59 11.28 17.21 -29.60
CA ILE A 59 9.83 17.10 -29.40
C ILE A 59 9.34 18.35 -28.66
N PRO A 60 8.33 19.08 -29.17
CA PRO A 60 7.80 20.25 -28.46
C PRO A 60 7.17 19.85 -27.11
N ARG A 61 7.13 20.80 -26.16
CA ARG A 61 6.75 20.55 -24.76
C ARG A 61 5.40 19.85 -24.58
N LEU A 62 4.36 20.28 -25.31
CA LEU A 62 3.01 19.71 -25.24
C LEU A 62 2.97 18.21 -25.55
N PRO A 63 3.44 17.73 -26.73
CA PRO A 63 3.47 16.31 -27.02
C PRO A 63 4.44 15.52 -26.13
N ALA A 64 5.53 16.13 -25.66
CA ALA A 64 6.43 15.48 -24.71
C ALA A 64 5.72 15.12 -23.39
N ILE A 65 4.92 16.04 -22.85
CA ILE A 65 4.11 15.81 -21.64
C ILE A 65 3.11 14.67 -21.88
N VAL A 66 2.37 14.72 -22.99
CA VAL A 66 1.37 13.69 -23.33
C VAL A 66 2.02 12.31 -23.45
N LEU A 67 3.17 12.21 -24.12
CA LEU A 67 3.94 10.97 -24.25
C LEU A 67 4.40 10.41 -22.91
N VAL A 68 4.90 11.26 -22.01
CA VAL A 68 5.33 10.82 -20.67
C VAL A 68 4.14 10.31 -19.86
N TYR A 69 3.01 11.03 -19.85
CA TYR A 69 1.81 10.55 -19.17
C TYR A 69 1.27 9.25 -19.78
N ALA A 70 1.25 9.13 -21.10
CA ALA A 70 0.84 7.92 -21.79
C ALA A 70 1.76 6.74 -21.44
N GLY A 71 3.08 6.94 -21.50
CA GLY A 71 4.07 5.93 -21.13
C GLY A 71 3.96 5.50 -19.67
N LEU A 72 3.73 6.44 -18.76
CA LEU A 72 3.58 6.15 -17.33
C LEU A 72 2.27 5.40 -17.04
N SER A 73 1.20 5.76 -17.74
CA SER A 73 -0.09 5.07 -17.68
C SER A 73 0.02 3.64 -18.22
N LEU A 74 0.72 3.46 -19.35
CA LEU A 74 0.99 2.14 -19.93
C LEU A 74 1.88 1.30 -19.01
N ALA A 75 2.91 1.88 -18.41
CA ALA A 75 3.77 1.19 -17.46
C ALA A 75 2.99 0.75 -16.22
N ALA A 76 2.14 1.64 -15.66
CA ALA A 76 1.27 1.29 -14.55
C ALA A 76 0.28 0.18 -14.92
N ALA A 77 -0.35 0.28 -16.10
CA ALA A 77 -1.24 -0.76 -16.61
C ALA A 77 -0.50 -2.10 -16.80
N ALA A 78 0.72 -2.08 -17.33
CA ALA A 78 1.55 -3.28 -17.47
C ALA A 78 1.89 -3.90 -16.12
N ILE A 79 2.26 -3.09 -15.11
CA ILE A 79 2.51 -3.59 -13.75
C ILE A 79 1.25 -4.25 -13.17
N VAL A 80 0.07 -3.68 -13.39
CA VAL A 80 -1.19 -4.27 -12.93
C VAL A 80 -1.48 -5.57 -13.69
N ILE A 81 -1.40 -5.56 -15.02
CA ILE A 81 -1.76 -6.70 -15.88
C ILE A 81 -0.77 -7.86 -15.73
N TYR A 82 0.52 -7.61 -15.56
CA TYR A 82 1.54 -8.66 -15.48
C TYR A 82 2.04 -8.91 -14.05
N GLY A 83 2.15 -7.87 -13.24
CA GLY A 83 2.67 -7.97 -11.87
C GLY A 83 1.67 -8.63 -10.92
N ILE A 84 0.38 -8.27 -10.99
CA ILE A 84 -0.64 -8.91 -10.15
C ILE A 84 -0.72 -10.43 -10.40
N PRO A 85 -0.89 -10.93 -11.63
CA PRO A 85 -0.94 -12.38 -11.85
C PRO A 85 0.36 -13.08 -11.47
N ALA A 86 1.53 -12.47 -11.69
CA ALA A 86 2.80 -13.05 -11.25
C ALA A 86 2.84 -13.27 -9.72
N VAL A 87 2.37 -12.29 -8.95
CA VAL A 87 2.24 -12.42 -7.48
C VAL A 87 1.20 -13.48 -7.11
N MET A 88 0.09 -13.58 -7.86
CA MET A 88 -0.93 -14.61 -7.65
C MET A 88 -0.35 -16.01 -7.85
N ASP A 89 0.40 -16.22 -8.93
CA ASP A 89 1.05 -17.49 -9.24
C ASP A 89 2.07 -17.89 -8.17
N GLU A 90 2.82 -16.92 -7.63
CA GLU A 90 3.74 -17.15 -6.51
C GLU A 90 2.99 -17.55 -5.23
N LEU A 91 1.87 -16.88 -4.91
CA LEU A 91 1.05 -17.22 -3.74
C LEU A 91 0.43 -18.63 -3.88
N ASP A 92 -0.04 -19.00 -5.07
CA ASP A 92 -0.56 -20.34 -5.32
C ASP A 92 0.53 -21.42 -5.23
N GLN A 93 1.75 -21.12 -5.68
CA GLN A 93 2.90 -22.01 -5.48
C GLN A 93 3.23 -22.16 -4.00
N LEU A 94 3.17 -21.08 -3.22
CA LEU A 94 3.38 -21.13 -1.78
C LEU A 94 2.33 -22.00 -1.09
N VAL A 95 1.05 -21.83 -1.42
CA VAL A 95 -0.04 -22.66 -0.88
C VAL A 95 0.15 -24.13 -1.24
N ARG A 96 0.58 -24.43 -2.47
CA ARG A 96 0.89 -25.80 -2.92
C ARG A 96 2.14 -26.39 -2.26
N ALA A 97 3.05 -25.56 -1.75
CA ALA A 97 4.25 -26.00 -1.06
C ALA A 97 4.02 -26.29 0.44
N ILE A 98 2.95 -25.76 1.05
CA ILE A 98 2.62 -25.98 2.47
C ILE A 98 2.52 -27.47 2.85
N PRO A 99 1.77 -28.32 2.12
CA PRO A 99 1.65 -29.75 2.46
C PRO A 99 3.02 -30.46 2.51
N LYS A 100 3.94 -30.07 1.62
CA LYS A 100 5.30 -30.62 1.55
C LYS A 100 6.15 -30.21 2.75
N LEU A 101 5.92 -29.03 3.33
CA LEU A 101 6.56 -28.62 4.57
C LEU A 101 6.04 -29.42 5.78
N ILE A 102 4.76 -29.81 5.75
CA ILE A 102 4.12 -30.60 6.80
C ILE A 102 4.50 -32.08 6.72
N SER A 103 4.69 -32.64 5.53
CA SER A 103 5.18 -34.02 5.40
C SER A 103 6.60 -34.20 5.98
N ILE A 104 7.42 -33.15 5.99
CA ILE A 104 8.75 -33.18 6.62
C ILE A 104 8.62 -33.33 8.15
N THR A 105 7.63 -32.69 8.79
CA THR A 105 7.42 -32.86 10.24
C THR A 105 6.87 -34.24 10.59
N GLN A 106 6.07 -34.84 9.70
CA GLN A 106 5.63 -36.23 9.82
C GLN A 106 6.82 -37.21 9.74
N GLU A 107 7.72 -37.06 8.75
CA GLU A 107 8.93 -37.88 8.66
C GLU A 107 9.87 -37.73 9.87
N PHE A 108 9.98 -36.51 10.42
CA PHE A 108 10.74 -36.28 11.66
C PHE A 108 10.05 -36.94 12.87
N THR A 109 8.71 -36.92 12.93
CA THR A 109 7.93 -37.58 13.97
C THR A 109 8.09 -39.10 13.90
N ASP A 110 8.07 -39.69 12.70
CA ASP A 110 8.29 -41.13 12.48
C ASP A 110 9.72 -41.56 12.83
N LYS A 111 10.72 -40.72 12.51
CA LYS A 111 12.12 -40.96 12.91
C LYS A 111 12.34 -40.82 14.42
N ILE A 112 11.59 -39.95 15.08
CA ILE A 112 11.57 -39.85 16.54
C ILE A 112 10.88 -41.12 17.09
N GLN A 113 9.70 -41.48 16.61
CA GLN A 113 8.96 -42.65 17.08
C GLN A 113 9.73 -43.98 16.95
N SER A 114 10.49 -44.16 15.86
CA SER A 114 11.34 -45.34 15.65
C SER A 114 12.62 -45.37 16.51
N ARG A 115 13.10 -44.22 17.01
CA ARG A 115 14.22 -44.15 17.99
C ARG A 115 13.75 -44.22 19.45
N TYR A 116 12.49 -43.92 19.74
CA TYR A 116 11.93 -43.83 21.09
C TYR A 116 11.06 -45.05 21.50
N THR A 117 11.23 -46.22 20.88
CA THR A 117 10.60 -47.50 21.28
C THR A 117 10.90 -47.93 22.74
N ARG A 118 11.78 -47.21 23.46
CA ARG A 118 12.05 -47.41 24.89
C ARG A 118 11.13 -46.64 25.83
N PHE A 119 10.41 -45.62 25.35
CA PHE A 119 9.37 -44.93 26.10
C PHE A 119 8.01 -45.31 25.52
N ALA A 120 7.28 -46.19 26.20
CA ALA A 120 5.91 -46.55 25.85
C ALA A 120 4.98 -45.36 26.13
N LEU A 121 4.87 -44.44 25.18
CA LEU A 121 3.84 -43.40 25.19
C LEU A 121 2.47 -44.10 25.25
N PRO A 122 1.63 -43.78 26.25
CA PRO A 122 0.27 -44.32 26.35
C PRO A 122 -0.52 -44.02 25.08
N GLU A 123 -1.35 -44.96 24.63
CA GLU A 123 -2.26 -44.83 23.48
C GLU A 123 -3.04 -43.51 23.50
N SER A 124 -3.52 -43.09 24.68
CA SER A 124 -4.27 -41.85 24.87
C SER A 124 -3.46 -40.60 24.51
N VAL A 125 -2.14 -40.59 24.75
CA VAL A 125 -1.27 -39.45 24.44
C VAL A 125 -1.00 -39.39 22.94
N ARG A 126 -0.84 -40.55 22.29
CA ARG A 126 -0.66 -40.63 20.83
C ARG A 126 -1.91 -40.16 20.09
N GLN A 127 -3.08 -40.68 20.47
CA GLN A 127 -4.36 -40.31 19.86
C GLN A 127 -4.62 -38.80 19.95
N VAL A 128 -4.35 -38.18 21.12
CA VAL A 128 -4.53 -36.74 21.30
C VAL A 128 -3.51 -35.93 20.50
N LEU A 129 -2.25 -36.38 20.40
CA LEU A 129 -1.26 -35.70 19.56
C LEU A 129 -1.66 -35.78 18.09
N ASP A 130 -2.02 -36.96 17.58
CA ASP A 130 -2.37 -37.15 16.17
C ASP A 130 -3.63 -36.35 15.81
N GLU A 131 -4.68 -36.41 16.64
CA GLU A 131 -5.92 -35.66 16.43
C GLU A 131 -5.69 -34.13 16.44
N LYS A 132 -4.79 -33.64 17.30
CA LYS A 132 -4.43 -32.20 17.34
C LYS A 132 -3.52 -31.80 16.19
N LEU A 133 -2.57 -32.65 15.80
CA LEU A 133 -1.65 -32.37 14.68
C LEU A 133 -2.40 -32.35 13.35
N THR A 134 -3.29 -33.32 13.11
CA THR A 134 -4.16 -33.32 11.93
C THR A 134 -5.14 -32.15 11.94
N GLY A 135 -5.67 -31.79 13.11
CA GLY A 135 -6.51 -30.59 13.27
C GLY A 135 -5.76 -29.30 12.94
N LEU A 136 -4.53 -29.14 13.42
CA LEU A 136 -3.67 -28.00 13.13
C LEU A 136 -3.28 -27.93 11.65
N GLU A 137 -2.95 -29.06 11.03
CA GLU A 137 -2.66 -29.16 9.60
C GLU A 137 -3.84 -28.67 8.75
N ASN A 138 -5.06 -29.16 9.04
CA ASN A 138 -6.25 -28.74 8.32
C ASN A 138 -6.59 -27.25 8.51
N LEU A 139 -6.39 -26.71 9.72
CA LEU A 139 -6.58 -25.28 9.98
C LEU A 139 -5.58 -24.42 9.20
N LEU A 140 -4.30 -24.80 9.18
CA LEU A 140 -3.27 -24.10 8.43
C LEU A 140 -3.58 -24.12 6.92
N LEU A 141 -4.02 -25.27 6.39
CA LEU A 141 -4.41 -25.40 4.98
C LEU A 141 -5.64 -24.55 4.63
N VAL A 142 -6.67 -24.52 5.49
CA VAL A 142 -7.88 -23.72 5.26
C VAL A 142 -7.59 -22.22 5.36
N VAL A 143 -6.80 -21.79 6.36
CA VAL A 143 -6.42 -20.38 6.49
C VAL A 143 -5.56 -19.93 5.31
N ALA A 144 -4.59 -20.74 4.89
CA ALA A 144 -3.75 -20.44 3.74
C ALA A 144 -4.56 -20.37 2.43
N ARG A 145 -5.42 -21.35 2.17
CA ARG A 145 -6.31 -21.34 0.99
C ARG A 145 -7.29 -20.18 1.01
N LYS A 146 -7.89 -19.87 2.16
CA LYS A 146 -8.84 -18.76 2.29
C LYS A 146 -8.17 -17.40 2.16
N ALA A 147 -6.96 -17.23 2.70
CA ALA A 147 -6.15 -16.03 2.53
C ALA A 147 -5.77 -15.83 1.05
N ALA A 148 -5.23 -16.87 0.40
CA ALA A 148 -4.91 -16.82 -1.03
C ALA A 148 -6.16 -16.52 -1.87
N GLY A 149 -7.27 -17.24 -1.65
CA GLY A 149 -8.53 -17.01 -2.36
C GLY A 149 -9.13 -15.62 -2.14
N SER A 150 -8.99 -15.04 -0.94
CA SER A 150 -9.46 -13.68 -0.67
C SER A 150 -8.62 -12.63 -1.38
N ILE A 151 -7.29 -12.81 -1.41
CA ILE A 151 -6.39 -11.94 -2.17
C ILE A 151 -6.72 -12.06 -3.67
N ILE A 152 -6.93 -13.28 -4.18
CA ILE A 152 -7.32 -13.52 -5.59
C ILE A 152 -8.66 -12.85 -5.92
N ALA A 153 -9.67 -13.00 -5.04
CA ALA A 153 -10.99 -12.42 -5.25
C ALA A 153 -10.99 -10.88 -5.26
N LEU A 154 -10.09 -10.23 -4.52
CA LEU A 154 -9.95 -8.77 -4.50
C LEU A 154 -9.38 -8.19 -5.81
N PHE A 155 -8.64 -8.99 -6.58
CA PHE A 155 -8.05 -8.57 -7.86
C PHE A 155 -8.78 -9.12 -9.09
N SER A 156 -9.67 -10.10 -8.90
CA SER A 156 -10.50 -10.70 -9.95
C SER A 156 -11.87 -10.02 -10.12
N TYR A 157 -12.16 -8.95 -9.37
CA TYR A 157 -13.37 -8.13 -9.47
C TYR A 157 -13.06 -6.80 -10.15
#